data_AF-A0A3D2BP84-F1
#
_entry.id   AF-A0A3D2BP84-F1
#
_cell.length_a   1.000
_cell.length_b   1.000
_cell.length_c   1.000
_cell.angle_alpha   90.00
_cell.angle_beta   90.00
_cell.angle_gamma   90.00
#
_symmetry.space_group_name_H-M   'P 1'
#
loop_
_entity.id
_entity.type
_entity.pdbx_description
1 polymer ?
#
loop_
_entity_poly.entity_id
_entity_poly.type
_entity_poly.pdbx_seq_one_letter_code
_entity_poly.pdbx_strand_id
1 'polypeptide(L)'
;MIVQTAAEGAPRFVMRLSGHTALSDQLAEAFGNADFEPAEDEASRYIIANHDAGWADLDAEFRVDPNTGCPYNPAETPFELIMKTSCGSPDFNERHDPFSGLLSSMHSWGLYNGRCGLSDVVLLDKVAEQNVPAAEKCWRARKPGRSGSNPSCGRTGKARAKSTKAT
;
A
#
# COMPACT_ATOMS: atom_id res chain seq x y z
N MET A 1 10.87 2.29 2.18
CA MET A 1 11.76 1.38 1.42
C MET A 1 11.22 -0.05 1.36
N ILE A 2 11.53 -0.80 0.31
CA ILE A 2 11.36 -2.27 0.25
C ILE A 2 12.59 -2.91 0.89
N VAL A 3 12.36 -3.79 1.86
CA VAL A 3 13.42 -4.52 2.56
C VAL A 3 13.19 -6.01 2.36
N GLN A 4 14.17 -6.69 1.76
CA GLN A 4 14.10 -8.14 1.57
C GLN A 4 14.45 -8.85 2.89
N THR A 5 13.69 -9.89 3.22
CA THR A 5 14.01 -10.77 4.35
C THR A 5 15.31 -11.54 4.07
N ALA A 6 16.11 -11.76 5.10
CA ALA A 6 17.33 -12.55 5.04
C ALA A 6 17.52 -13.31 6.35
N ALA A 7 18.35 -14.36 6.32
CA ALA A 7 18.78 -15.06 7.53
C ALA A 7 19.46 -14.11 8.52
N GLU A 8 19.45 -14.47 9.80
CA GLU A 8 20.11 -13.68 10.84
C GLU A 8 21.61 -13.51 10.52
N GLY A 9 22.12 -12.28 10.63
CA GLY A 9 23.50 -11.93 10.30
C GLY A 9 23.82 -11.82 8.80
N ALA A 10 22.92 -12.23 7.91
CA ALA A 10 23.11 -12.07 6.46
C ALA A 10 22.73 -10.65 6.00
N PRO A 11 23.40 -10.11 4.97
CA PRO A 11 23.03 -8.81 4.41
C PRO A 11 21.60 -8.86 3.82
N ARG A 12 20.86 -7.77 4.00
CA ARG A 12 19.54 -7.58 3.40
C ARG A 12 19.66 -6.69 2.17
N PHE A 13 18.93 -7.02 1.12
CA PHE A 13 18.73 -6.11 0.00
C PHE A 13 17.69 -5.05 0.38
N VAL A 14 18.00 -3.79 0.12
CA VAL A 14 17.13 -2.64 0.40
C VAL A 14 17.00 -1.79 -0.85
N MET A 15 15.75 -1.42 -1.18
CA MET A 15 15.42 -0.58 -2.32
C MET A 15 14.52 0.57 -1.85
N ARG A 16 14.81 1.80 -2.31
CA ARG A 16 13.87 2.93 -2.13
C ARG A 16 12.55 2.65 -2.85
N LEU A 17 11.44 3.23 -2.41
CA LEU A 17 10.18 3.12 -3.15
C LEU A 17 10.29 3.71 -4.55
N SER A 18 11.13 4.73 -4.76
CA SER A 18 11.42 5.21 -6.12
C SER A 18 12.10 4.16 -7.02
N GLY A 19 12.94 3.29 -6.44
CA GLY A 19 13.50 2.15 -7.17
C GLY A 19 12.44 1.09 -7.48
N HIS A 20 11.51 0.88 -6.55
CA HIS A 20 10.37 -0.03 -6.73
C HIS A 20 9.42 0.45 -7.82
N THR A 21 9.07 1.74 -7.85
CA THR A 21 8.20 2.27 -8.91
C THR A 21 8.91 2.32 -10.26
N ALA A 22 10.22 2.62 -10.30
CA ALA A 22 11.01 2.53 -11.54
C ALA A 22 11.08 1.09 -12.08
N LEU A 23 11.25 0.09 -11.21
CA LEU A 23 11.18 -1.31 -11.61
C LEU A 23 9.78 -1.69 -12.09
N SER A 24 8.74 -1.22 -11.41
CA SER A 24 7.35 -1.46 -11.82
C SER A 24 7.06 -0.89 -13.21
N ASP A 25 7.60 0.29 -13.54
CA ASP A 25 7.49 0.91 -14.85
C ASP A 25 8.20 0.06 -15.94
N GLN A 26 9.41 -0.42 -15.67
CA GLN A 26 10.11 -1.34 -16.59
C GLN A 26 9.32 -2.64 -16.82
N LEU A 27 8.74 -3.21 -15.76
CA LEU A 27 7.91 -4.40 -15.87
C LEU A 27 6.64 -4.15 -16.69
N ALA A 28 6.02 -2.98 -16.52
CA ALA A 28 4.89 -2.60 -17.33
C ALA A 28 5.30 -2.41 -18.80
N GLU A 29 6.51 -1.89 -19.09
CA GLU A 29 6.99 -1.65 -20.47
C GLU A 29 7.12 -2.98 -21.21
N ALA A 30 7.57 -4.01 -20.50
CA ALA A 30 7.64 -5.37 -21.00
C ALA A 30 6.33 -6.16 -20.82
N PHE A 31 5.26 -5.56 -20.30
CA PHE A 31 4.00 -6.27 -20.06
C PHE A 31 3.22 -6.48 -21.36
N GLY A 32 2.54 -7.61 -21.43
CA GLY A 32 1.78 -8.06 -22.59
C GLY A 32 2.48 -9.20 -23.33
N ASN A 33 1.68 -10.05 -23.97
CA ASN A 33 2.10 -11.18 -24.81
C ASN A 33 0.87 -11.71 -25.57
N ALA A 34 0.94 -12.94 -26.09
CA ALA A 34 -0.17 -13.56 -26.82
C ALA A 34 -1.46 -13.71 -25.98
N ASP A 35 -1.35 -13.75 -24.65
CA ASP A 35 -2.46 -13.96 -23.72
C ASP A 35 -2.90 -12.66 -23.00
N PHE A 36 -2.08 -11.61 -23.05
CA PHE A 36 -2.31 -10.36 -22.31
C PHE A 36 -2.02 -9.14 -23.17
N GLU A 37 -2.94 -8.17 -23.17
CA GLU A 37 -2.71 -6.89 -23.85
C GLU A 37 -1.57 -6.11 -23.21
N PRO A 38 -0.77 -5.38 -24.01
CA PRO A 38 0.25 -4.49 -23.48
C PRO A 38 -0.38 -3.33 -22.69
N ALA A 39 0.36 -2.82 -21.71
CA ALA A 39 -0.07 -1.69 -20.90
C ALA A 39 0.23 -0.37 -21.61
N GLU A 40 -0.47 -0.06 -22.71
CA GLU A 40 -0.19 1.14 -23.54
C GLU A 40 -0.92 2.42 -23.07
N ASP A 41 -1.94 2.29 -22.23
CA ASP A 41 -2.72 3.43 -21.73
C ASP A 41 -1.86 4.38 -20.90
N GLU A 42 -1.81 5.66 -21.30
CA GLU A 42 -0.95 6.69 -20.70
C GLU A 42 -1.21 6.88 -19.20
N ALA A 43 -2.48 6.89 -18.78
CA ALA A 43 -2.82 7.06 -17.36
C ALA A 43 -2.36 5.84 -16.54
N SER A 44 -2.53 4.63 -17.08
CA SER A 44 -2.05 3.38 -16.47
C SER A 44 -0.52 3.35 -16.37
N ARG A 45 0.19 3.76 -17.41
CA ARG A 45 1.65 3.92 -17.40
C ARG A 45 2.10 4.89 -16.31
N TYR A 46 1.50 6.08 -16.31
CA TYR A 46 1.85 7.13 -15.37
C TYR A 46 1.67 6.66 -13.93
N ILE A 47 0.52 6.05 -13.61
CA ILE A 47 0.27 5.61 -12.24
C ILE A 47 1.21 4.46 -11.84
N ILE A 48 1.54 3.53 -12.72
CA ILE A 48 2.48 2.44 -12.40
C ILE A 48 3.84 3.02 -11.97
N ALA A 49 4.34 4.01 -12.69
CA ALA A 49 5.61 4.67 -12.39
C ALA A 49 5.57 5.55 -11.12
N ASN A 50 4.38 5.92 -10.63
CA ASN A 50 4.20 6.93 -9.57
C ASN A 50 3.28 6.52 -8.41
N HIS A 51 2.83 5.26 -8.34
CA HIS A 51 1.81 4.83 -7.38
C HIS A 51 2.21 5.01 -5.91
N ASP A 52 3.51 5.01 -5.63
CA ASP A 52 4.09 5.23 -4.30
C ASP A 52 4.85 6.57 -4.18
N ALA A 53 4.57 7.56 -5.03
CA ALA A 53 5.24 8.86 -5.04
C ALA A 53 5.19 9.62 -3.69
N GLY A 54 4.20 9.35 -2.84
CA GLY A 54 4.10 9.92 -1.49
C GLY A 54 5.24 9.51 -0.54
N TRP A 55 6.05 8.52 -0.92
CA TRP A 55 7.23 8.09 -0.15
C TRP A 55 8.46 8.97 -0.32
N ALA A 56 8.49 9.87 -1.31
CA ALA A 56 9.70 10.62 -1.69
C ALA A 56 10.40 11.28 -0.50
N ASP A 57 9.65 12.00 0.35
CA ASP A 57 10.18 12.65 1.55
C ASP A 57 10.80 11.61 2.51
N LEU A 58 10.04 10.57 2.86
CA LEU A 58 10.46 9.59 3.87
C LEU A 58 11.67 8.76 3.41
N ASP A 59 11.73 8.44 2.11
CA ASP A 59 12.88 7.75 1.51
C ASP A 59 14.15 8.61 1.52
N ALA A 60 14.02 9.94 1.35
CA ALA A 60 15.15 10.87 1.38
C ALA A 60 15.76 11.04 2.77
N GLU A 61 15.02 10.70 3.82
CA GLU A 61 15.48 10.82 5.22
C GLU A 61 16.30 9.62 5.71
N PHE A 62 16.30 8.49 4.99
CA PHE A 62 17.03 7.26 5.36
C PHE A 62 16.78 6.79 6.81
N ARG A 63 15.59 7.05 7.34
CA ARG A 63 15.25 6.69 8.71
C ARG A 63 15.31 5.17 8.90
N VAL A 64 15.92 4.75 10.01
CA VAL A 64 16.01 3.37 10.46
C VAL A 64 15.01 3.14 11.59
N ASP A 65 14.28 2.04 11.52
CA ASP A 65 13.43 1.56 12.60
C ASP A 65 14.32 0.98 13.73
N PRO A 66 14.27 1.55 14.95
CA PRO A 66 15.07 1.07 16.07
C PRO A 66 14.72 -0.37 16.49
N ASN A 67 13.54 -0.88 16.16
CA ASN A 67 13.11 -2.23 16.54
C ASN A 67 13.67 -3.32 15.62
N THR A 68 13.89 -3.00 14.34
CA THR A 68 14.30 -3.96 13.32
C THR A 68 15.73 -3.73 12.81
N GLY A 69 16.32 -2.57 13.11
CA GLY A 69 17.60 -2.15 12.57
C GLY A 69 17.58 -1.92 11.06
N CYS A 70 16.39 -1.91 10.45
CA CYS A 70 16.20 -1.75 9.01
C CYS A 70 15.52 -0.41 8.68
N PRO A 71 15.67 0.11 7.46
CA PRO A 71 14.89 1.27 7.04
C PRO A 71 13.38 1.00 7.10
N TYR A 72 12.61 2.06 7.35
CA TYR A 72 11.15 1.98 7.39
C TYR A 72 10.57 1.41 6.07
N ASN A 73 9.66 0.45 6.19
CA ASN A 73 9.01 -0.26 5.09
C ASN A 73 7.48 -0.16 5.14
N PRO A 74 6.75 -0.46 4.04
CA PRO A 74 5.30 -0.26 3.98
C PRO A 74 4.48 -0.96 5.07
N ALA A 75 5.00 -2.03 5.68
CA ALA A 75 4.26 -2.87 6.61
C ALA A 75 4.57 -2.58 8.09
N GLU A 76 5.68 -1.91 8.39
CA GLU A 76 6.22 -1.72 9.75
C GLU A 76 6.49 -0.25 10.08
N THR A 77 6.28 0.66 9.14
CA THR A 77 6.42 2.10 9.36
C THR A 77 5.37 2.61 10.38
N PRO A 78 5.75 3.44 11.36
CA PRO A 78 4.83 4.03 12.32
C PRO A 78 3.64 4.72 11.67
N PHE A 79 2.46 4.60 12.30
CA PHE A 79 1.18 5.05 11.74
C PHE A 79 1.22 6.46 11.12
N GLU A 80 1.73 7.45 11.85
CA GLU A 80 1.80 8.84 11.39
C GLU A 80 2.63 8.99 10.10
N LEU A 81 3.74 8.27 10.00
CA LEU A 81 4.63 8.32 8.84
C LEU A 81 4.00 7.58 7.65
N ILE A 82 3.46 6.37 7.88
CA ILE A 82 2.87 5.59 6.80
C ILE A 82 1.60 6.24 6.26
N MET A 83 0.80 6.91 7.10
CA MET A 83 -0.35 7.68 6.63
C MET A 83 0.08 8.85 5.76
N LYS A 84 1.11 9.63 6.15
CA LYS A 84 1.62 10.72 5.30
C LYS A 84 1.96 10.22 3.88
N THR A 85 2.64 9.08 3.77
CA THR A 85 2.97 8.49 2.46
C THR A 85 1.72 7.97 1.72
N SER A 86 0.84 7.24 2.43
CA SER A 86 -0.35 6.60 1.86
C SER A 86 -1.40 7.61 1.38
N CYS A 87 -1.47 8.79 1.97
CA CYS A 87 -2.33 9.88 1.53
C CYS A 87 -1.62 10.77 0.50
N GLY A 88 -0.29 10.90 0.61
CA GLY A 88 0.54 11.69 -0.29
C GLY A 88 0.60 11.15 -1.71
N SER A 89 0.60 9.83 -1.93
CA SER A 89 0.63 9.28 -3.29
C SER A 89 -0.64 9.62 -4.10
N PRO A 90 -1.86 9.45 -3.57
CA PRO A 90 -3.06 9.91 -4.28
C PRO A 90 -3.07 11.42 -4.55
N ASP A 91 -2.69 12.23 -3.57
CA ASP A 91 -2.62 13.69 -3.73
C ASP A 91 -1.57 14.10 -4.78
N PHE A 92 -0.47 13.35 -4.89
CA PHE A 92 0.53 13.54 -5.94
C PHE A 92 -0.04 13.25 -7.32
N ASN A 93 -0.68 12.09 -7.46
CA ASN A 93 -1.17 11.59 -8.74
C ASN A 93 -2.40 12.37 -9.24
N GLU A 94 -3.26 12.85 -8.35
CA GLU A 94 -4.42 13.68 -8.73
C GLU A 94 -4.01 15.02 -9.37
N ARG A 95 -2.84 15.57 -8.99
CA ARG A 95 -2.32 16.79 -9.61
C ARG A 95 -1.93 16.60 -11.07
N HIS A 96 -1.67 15.36 -11.49
CA HIS A 96 -1.46 15.02 -12.89
C HIS A 96 -2.80 14.89 -13.61
N ASP A 97 -3.67 14.01 -13.12
CA ASP A 97 -5.05 13.89 -13.58
C ASP A 97 -5.96 13.19 -12.54
N PRO A 98 -7.29 13.44 -12.54
CA PRO A 98 -8.21 12.84 -11.56
C PRO A 98 -8.29 11.30 -11.60
N PHE A 99 -8.08 10.67 -12.76
CA PHE A 99 -8.15 9.23 -12.90
C PHE A 99 -6.91 8.55 -12.28
N SER A 100 -5.71 9.11 -12.46
CA SER A 100 -4.50 8.68 -11.74
C SER A 100 -4.66 8.84 -10.23
N GLY A 101 -5.26 9.94 -9.77
CA GLY A 101 -5.60 10.14 -8.35
C GLY A 101 -6.52 9.03 -7.80
N LEU A 102 -7.55 8.64 -8.56
CA LEU A 102 -8.46 7.56 -8.22
C LEU A 102 -7.73 6.20 -8.15
N LEU A 103 -6.95 5.85 -9.18
CA LEU A 103 -6.20 4.58 -9.22
C LEU A 103 -5.18 4.47 -8.09
N SER A 104 -4.45 5.56 -7.80
CA SER A 104 -3.55 5.63 -6.65
C SER A 104 -4.30 5.40 -5.34
N SER A 105 -5.47 6.04 -5.17
CA SER A 105 -6.29 5.85 -3.97
C SER A 105 -6.80 4.43 -3.83
N MET A 106 -7.22 3.80 -4.92
CA MET A 106 -7.63 2.38 -4.92
C MET A 106 -6.46 1.46 -4.55
N HIS A 107 -5.25 1.75 -5.03
CA HIS A 107 -4.04 1.01 -4.66
C HIS A 107 -3.79 1.07 -3.15
N SER A 108 -3.74 2.29 -2.58
CA SER A 108 -3.55 2.50 -1.15
C SER A 108 -4.69 1.88 -0.34
N TRP A 109 -5.95 2.16 -0.67
CA TRP A 109 -7.09 1.56 0.02
C TRP A 109 -7.05 0.03 0.00
N GLY A 110 -6.71 -0.56 -1.15
CA GLY A 110 -6.56 -1.99 -1.33
C GLY A 110 -5.52 -2.59 -0.39
N LEU A 111 -4.36 -1.95 -0.20
CA LEU A 111 -3.34 -2.40 0.76
C LEU A 111 -3.89 -2.55 2.18
N TYR A 112 -4.74 -1.62 2.60
CA TYR A 112 -5.32 -1.63 3.95
C TYR A 112 -6.59 -2.48 4.07
N ASN A 113 -7.25 -2.83 2.96
CA ASN A 113 -8.54 -3.51 2.97
C ASN A 113 -8.51 -4.84 2.21
N GLY A 114 -7.43 -5.62 2.36
CA GLY A 114 -7.33 -6.99 1.83
C GLY A 114 -7.36 -7.07 0.30
N ARG A 115 -6.81 -6.06 -0.38
CA ARG A 115 -6.78 -5.94 -1.85
C ARG A 115 -8.16 -6.17 -2.48
N CYS A 116 -9.20 -5.60 -1.88
CA CYS A 116 -10.60 -5.75 -2.33
C CYS A 116 -11.07 -7.22 -2.38
N GLY A 117 -10.61 -8.05 -1.44
CA GLY A 117 -10.94 -9.48 -1.36
C GLY A 117 -9.98 -10.41 -2.09
N LEU A 118 -8.89 -9.88 -2.66
CA LEU A 118 -7.87 -10.66 -3.36
C LEU A 118 -6.70 -11.09 -2.46
N SER A 119 -6.66 -10.63 -1.21
CA SER A 119 -5.58 -10.97 -0.27
C SER A 119 -6.07 -11.07 1.17
N ASP A 120 -5.58 -12.09 1.87
CA ASP A 120 -5.76 -12.23 3.32
C ASP A 120 -4.85 -11.29 4.13
N VAL A 121 -3.88 -10.62 3.46
CA VAL A 121 -3.01 -9.64 4.09
C VAL A 121 -3.72 -8.29 4.15
N VAL A 122 -4.09 -7.87 5.35
CA VAL A 122 -4.81 -6.62 5.63
C VAL A 122 -3.92 -5.72 6.48
N LEU A 123 -3.35 -4.65 5.89
CA LEU A 123 -2.50 -3.74 6.67
C LEU A 123 -3.27 -2.96 7.73
N LEU A 124 -4.60 -2.81 7.58
CA LEU A 124 -5.43 -2.17 8.61
C LEU A 124 -5.44 -2.93 9.92
N ASP A 125 -5.25 -4.26 9.92
CA ASP A 125 -5.16 -5.05 11.15
C ASP A 125 -3.91 -4.72 11.98
N LYS A 126 -2.91 -4.07 11.34
CA LYS A 126 -1.71 -3.54 12.01
C LYS A 126 -1.91 -2.11 12.54
N VAL A 127 -3.02 -1.45 12.19
CA VAL A 127 -3.35 -0.11 12.66
C VAL A 127 -4.07 -0.23 13.99
N ALA A 128 -3.60 0.51 15.00
CA ALA A 128 -4.27 0.58 16.29
C ALA A 128 -5.72 1.06 16.14
N GLU A 129 -6.67 0.50 16.89
CA GLU A 129 -8.11 0.77 16.72
C GLU A 129 -8.44 2.27 16.74
N GLN A 130 -7.78 3.06 17.59
CA GLN A 130 -7.97 4.51 17.68
C GLN A 130 -7.58 5.27 16.41
N ASN A 131 -6.73 4.69 15.55
CA ASN A 131 -6.18 5.31 14.35
C ASN A 131 -7.00 4.98 13.09
N VAL A 132 -7.91 4.00 13.16
CA VAL A 132 -8.75 3.57 12.04
C VAL A 132 -9.56 4.73 11.44
N PRO A 133 -10.22 5.62 12.21
CA PRO A 133 -10.97 6.74 11.62
C PRO A 133 -10.10 7.70 10.80
N ALA A 134 -8.87 7.98 11.26
CA ALA A 134 -7.92 8.84 10.56
C ALA A 134 -7.46 8.19 9.24
N ALA A 135 -7.15 6.90 9.29
CA ALA A 135 -6.78 6.10 8.13
C ALA A 135 -7.92 6.09 7.10
N GLU A 136 -9.14 5.80 7.53
CA GLU A 136 -10.31 5.82 6.66
C GLU A 136 -10.58 7.20 6.04
N LYS A 137 -10.33 8.31 6.75
CA LYS A 137 -10.55 9.66 6.21
C LYS A 137 -9.68 9.92 4.97
N CYS A 138 -8.42 9.50 4.99
CA CYS A 138 -7.55 9.64 3.82
C CYS A 138 -8.07 8.93 2.57
N TRP A 139 -8.82 7.84 2.76
CA TRP A 139 -9.28 7.00 1.66
C TRP A 139 -10.76 7.17 1.33
N ARG A 140 -11.59 7.69 2.26
CA ARG A 140 -13.05 7.88 2.11
C ARG A 140 -13.43 8.94 1.08
N ALA A 141 -12.64 10.01 0.94
CA ALA A 141 -12.91 11.07 -0.04
C ALA A 141 -12.75 10.59 -1.51
N ARG A 142 -12.15 9.40 -1.71
CA ARG A 142 -11.65 8.93 -2.99
C ARG A 142 -11.99 7.45 -3.26
N LYS A 143 -12.98 6.89 -2.54
CA LYS A 143 -13.47 5.53 -2.80
C LYS A 143 -14.21 5.48 -4.15
N PRO A 144 -13.95 4.50 -5.03
CA PRO A 144 -14.87 4.23 -6.12
C PRO A 144 -16.25 3.91 -5.52
N GLY A 145 -17.30 4.53 -6.07
CA GLY A 145 -18.65 4.49 -5.52
C GLY A 145 -19.09 3.07 -5.16
N ARG A 146 -19.70 2.92 -3.98
CA ARG A 146 -20.31 1.67 -3.52
C ARG A 146 -21.61 1.44 -4.29
N SER A 147 -21.54 1.14 -5.59
CA SER A 147 -22.72 0.73 -6.36
C SER A 147 -22.94 -0.76 -6.14
N GLY A 148 -24.05 -1.11 -5.48
CA GLY A 148 -24.56 -2.48 -5.41
C GLY A 148 -24.04 -3.25 -4.20
N SER A 149 -24.99 -3.59 -3.33
CA SER A 149 -24.86 -4.56 -2.26
C SER A 149 -24.26 -5.88 -2.74
N ASN A 150 -22.96 -6.09 -2.51
CA ASN A 150 -22.42 -7.43 -2.39
C ASN A 150 -22.21 -7.73 -0.88
N PRO A 151 -23.09 -8.52 -0.24
CA PRO A 151 -23.06 -8.71 1.21
C PRO A 151 -21.86 -9.52 1.71
N SER A 152 -20.97 -10.00 0.83
CA SER A 152 -19.75 -10.73 1.25
C SER A 152 -18.61 -9.81 1.71
N CYS A 153 -18.64 -8.51 1.39
CA CYS A 153 -17.63 -7.53 1.81
C CYS A 153 -18.06 -6.75 3.07
N GLY A 154 -18.75 -7.44 3.98
CA GLY A 154 -19.05 -6.97 5.33
C GLY A 154 -18.24 -7.79 6.33
N ARG A 155 -17.55 -7.12 7.26
CA ARG A 155 -16.90 -7.75 8.42
C ARG A 155 -17.88 -8.73 9.09
N THR A 156 -17.73 -10.03 8.85
CA THR A 156 -18.19 -11.02 9.82
C THR A 156 -17.15 -11.00 10.94
N GLY A 157 -17.42 -10.23 11.99
CA GLY A 157 -16.67 -10.31 13.23
C GLY A 157 -16.76 -11.73 13.78
N LYS A 158 -15.76 -12.57 13.48
CA LYS A 158 -15.48 -13.73 14.32
C LYS A 158 -14.68 -13.22 15.50
N ALA A 159 -15.38 -12.94 16.59
CA ALA A 159 -14.77 -12.82 17.90
C ALA A 159 -13.89 -14.06 18.14
N ARG A 160 -12.57 -13.87 18.16
CA ARG A 160 -11.63 -14.95 18.48
C ARG A 160 -11.72 -15.17 19.98
N ALA A 161 -12.31 -16.30 20.38
CA ALA A 161 -12.41 -16.71 21.77
C ALA A 161 -11.01 -16.71 22.41
N LYS A 162 -10.86 -15.96 23.51
CA LYS A 162 -9.68 -16.03 24.36
C LYS A 162 -9.64 -17.42 24.99
N SER A 163 -8.72 -18.26 24.55
CA SER A 163 -8.36 -19.49 25.25
C SER A 163 -7.58 -19.13 26.51
N THR A 164 -8.29 -19.02 27.64
CA THR A 164 -7.69 -19.10 28.97
C THR A 164 -7.21 -20.53 29.19
N LYS A 165 -5.90 -20.77 29.18
CA LYS A 165 -5.33 -21.93 29.85
C LYS A 165 -5.19 -21.55 31.33
N ALA A 166 -6.00 -22.21 32.16
CA ALA A 166 -5.80 -22.27 33.60
C ALA A 166 -4.53 -23.09 33.90
N THR A 167 -3.83 -22.63 34.94
CA THR A 167 -2.86 -23.29 35.84
C THR A 167 -2.39 -24.69 35.47
#